data_AF-A0A8D8E1S3-F1
#
_entry.id   AF-A0A8D8E1S3-F1
#
_cell.length_a   1.000
_cell.length_b   1.000
_cell.length_c   1.000
_cell.angle_alpha   90.00
_cell.angle_beta   90.00
_cell.angle_gamma   90.00
#
_symmetry.space_group_name_H-M   'P 1'
#
loop_
_entity.id
_entity.type
_entity.pdbx_description
1 polymer ?
#
loop_
_entity_poly.entity_id
_entity_poly.type
_entity_poly.pdbx_seq_one_letter_code
_entity_poly.pdbx_strand_id
1 'polypeptide(L)'
;EFKKPKIIDNALCVRQLRYSGMMETAKIRKAGYAIRHTYTEFVERYRHLGRGIGPAHKVDCVAASRQICERILAGIPDDYQFGKTKIFLKESHDLVLESERSRVYLHYIVLIQRAFRRILFFKYI
;
A
#
# COMPACT_ATOMS: atom_id res chain seq x y z
N GLU A 1 -31.06 -8.99 26.81
CA GLU A 1 -30.50 -9.00 25.44
C GLU A 1 -31.54 -9.54 24.47
N PHE A 2 -31.85 -8.82 23.39
CA PHE A 2 -32.71 -9.32 22.32
C PHE A 2 -31.90 -10.26 21.42
N LYS A 3 -31.96 -11.58 21.67
CA LYS A 3 -31.27 -12.60 20.87
C LYS A 3 -31.98 -12.81 19.52
N LYS A 4 -31.89 -11.82 18.63
CA LYS A 4 -32.41 -11.91 17.25
C LYS A 4 -31.24 -11.85 16.26
N PRO A 5 -31.18 -12.74 15.26
CA PRO A 5 -30.13 -12.70 14.26
C PRO A 5 -30.16 -11.38 13.49
N LYS A 6 -28.98 -10.88 13.08
CA LYS A 6 -28.78 -9.64 12.30
C LYS A 6 -29.18 -8.33 12.99
N ILE A 7 -29.50 -8.35 14.29
CA ILE A 7 -29.68 -7.12 15.07
C ILE A 7 -28.37 -6.79 15.78
N ILE A 8 -27.83 -5.61 15.51
CA ILE A 8 -26.61 -5.10 16.16
C ILE A 8 -27.02 -3.98 17.13
N ASP A 9 -26.72 -4.18 18.41
CA ASP A 9 -26.80 -3.13 19.42
C ASP A 9 -25.46 -2.38 19.46
N ASN A 10 -25.45 -1.16 18.94
CA ASN A 10 -24.25 -0.33 18.85
C ASN A 10 -23.65 -0.02 20.23
N ALA A 11 -24.48 0.21 21.26
CA ALA A 11 -23.99 0.56 22.59
C ALA A 11 -23.38 -0.66 23.30
N LEU A 12 -23.94 -1.85 23.08
CA LEU A 12 -23.33 -3.10 23.53
C LEU A 12 -22.01 -3.36 22.81
N CYS A 13 -21.98 -3.18 21.48
CA CYS A 13 -20.79 -3.43 20.67
C CYS A 13 -19.62 -2.50 21.07
N VAL A 14 -19.88 -1.20 21.27
CA VAL A 14 -18.85 -0.25 21.74
C VAL A 14 -18.30 -0.65 23.12
N ARG A 15 -19.16 -1.09 24.06
CA ARG A 15 -18.68 -1.59 25.37
C ARG A 15 -17.81 -2.81 25.22
N GLN A 16 -18.20 -3.78 24.38
CA GLN A 16 -17.39 -4.97 24.09
C GLN A 16 -16.03 -4.61 23.50
N LEU A 17 -15.97 -3.66 22.56
CA LEU A 17 -14.71 -3.19 21.96
C LEU A 17 -13.79 -2.49 22.98
N ARG A 18 -14.37 -1.76 23.95
CA ARG A 18 -13.59 -1.13 25.04
C ARG A 18 -13.07 -2.17 26.03
N TYR A 19 -13.92 -3.10 26.48
CA TYR A 19 -13.51 -4.12 27.45
C TYR A 19 -12.49 -5.12 26.90
N SER A 20 -12.52 -5.38 25.59
CA SER A 20 -11.52 -6.21 24.91
C SER A 20 -10.22 -5.47 24.57
N GLY A 21 -10.13 -4.15 24.82
CA GLY A 21 -8.94 -3.35 24.49
C GLY A 21 -8.72 -3.15 22.99
N MET A 22 -9.73 -3.42 22.16
CA MET A 22 -9.63 -3.32 20.69
C MET A 22 -9.42 -1.86 20.24
N MET A 23 -10.01 -0.90 20.95
CA MET A 23 -9.85 0.53 20.68
C MET A 23 -8.42 1.00 20.96
N GLU A 24 -7.83 0.56 22.07
CA GLU A 24 -6.46 0.85 22.48
C GLU A 24 -5.47 0.21 21.51
N THR A 25 -5.72 -1.04 21.13
CA THR A 25 -4.93 -1.75 20.11
C THR A 25 -4.96 -1.01 18.77
N ALA A 26 -6.12 -0.52 18.35
CA ALA A 26 -6.26 0.28 17.12
C ALA A 26 -5.46 1.59 17.20
N LYS A 27 -5.50 2.29 18.35
CA LYS A 27 -4.72 3.52 18.57
C LYS A 27 -3.21 3.26 18.51
N ILE A 28 -2.73 2.20 19.17
CA ILE A 28 -1.30 1.81 19.16
C ILE A 28 -0.84 1.52 17.73
N ARG A 29 -1.63 0.76 16.97
CA ARG A 29 -1.29 0.46 15.56
C ARG A 29 -1.26 1.72 14.70
N LYS A 30 -2.22 2.64 14.89
CA LYS A 30 -2.28 3.90 14.15
C LYS A 30 -1.11 4.84 14.46
N ALA A 31 -0.68 4.91 15.72
CA ALA A 31 0.46 5.72 16.13
C ALA A 31 1.81 5.10 15.72
N GLY A 32 1.87 3.76 15.66
CA GLY A 32 3.07 3.02 15.29
C GLY A 32 3.16 2.67 13.79
N TYR A 33 4.06 1.73 13.49
CA TYR A 33 4.29 1.21 12.14
C TYR A 33 3.42 -0.01 11.88
N ALA A 34 2.14 0.21 11.55
CA ALA A 34 1.19 -0.87 11.29
C ALA A 34 1.58 -1.72 10.07
N ILE A 35 2.17 -1.09 9.04
CA ILE A 35 2.50 -1.70 7.76
C ILE A 35 3.96 -2.15 7.77
N ARG A 36 4.19 -3.40 7.38
CA ARG A 36 5.51 -4.04 7.42
C ARG A 36 5.68 -4.90 6.18
N HIS A 37 6.71 -4.62 5.39
CA HIS A 37 7.05 -5.41 4.21
C HIS A 37 8.48 -5.91 4.32
N THR A 38 8.73 -7.12 3.82
CA THR A 38 10.11 -7.50 3.50
C THR A 38 10.62 -6.67 2.34
N TYR A 39 11.94 -6.48 2.25
CA TYR A 39 12.52 -5.71 1.15
C TYR A 39 12.19 -6.28 -0.23
N THR A 40 12.11 -7.61 -0.35
CA THR A 40 11.75 -8.29 -1.60
C THR A 40 10.31 -8.01 -1.99
N GLU A 41 9.36 -8.15 -1.05
CA GLU A 41 7.94 -7.83 -1.28
C GLU A 41 7.74 -6.36 -1.66
N PHE A 42 8.44 -5.46 -0.97
CA PHE A 42 8.35 -4.03 -1.22
C PHE A 42 8.81 -3.67 -2.64
N VAL A 43 9.98 -4.17 -3.05
CA VAL A 43 10.51 -3.91 -4.39
C VAL A 43 9.64 -4.53 -5.46
N GLU A 44 9.19 -5.79 -5.29
CA GLU A 44 8.34 -6.43 -6.30
C GLU A 44 7.02 -5.66 -6.50
N ARG A 45 6.46 -5.12 -5.41
CA ARG A 45 5.21 -4.35 -5.43
C ARG A 45 5.37 -2.94 -6.00
N TYR A 46 6.47 -2.25 -5.69
CA TYR A 46 6.64 -0.81 -5.93
C TYR A 46 7.76 -0.45 -6.93
N ARG A 47 8.47 -1.42 -7.51
CA ARG A 47 9.55 -1.17 -8.50
C ARG A 47 9.17 -0.24 -9.65
N HIS A 48 7.90 -0.25 -10.06
CA HIS A 48 7.38 0.60 -11.14
C HIS A 48 7.34 2.09 -10.80
N LEU A 49 7.42 2.44 -9.50
CA LEU A 49 7.52 3.83 -9.03
C LEU A 49 8.96 4.35 -9.15
N GLY A 50 9.95 3.47 -9.12
CA GLY A 50 11.37 3.79 -9.30
C GLY A 50 11.77 3.95 -10.76
N ARG A 51 12.95 4.54 -10.99
CA ARG A 51 13.57 4.60 -12.32
C ARG A 51 14.59 3.47 -12.42
N GLY A 52 14.42 2.56 -13.38
CA GLY A 52 15.41 1.52 -13.67
C GLY A 52 15.54 0.44 -12.58
N ILE A 53 14.56 0.29 -11.70
CA ILE A 53 14.56 -0.77 -10.69
C ILE A 53 14.17 -2.09 -11.37
N GLY A 54 15.14 -3.01 -11.45
CA GLY A 54 14.94 -4.35 -11.97
C GLY A 54 14.08 -5.23 -11.06
N PRO A 55 13.83 -6.49 -11.45
CA PRO A 55 13.17 -7.48 -10.58
C PRO A 55 13.92 -7.65 -9.25
N ALA A 56 13.20 -7.96 -8.16
CA ALA A 56 13.79 -8.03 -6.81
C ALA A 56 15.01 -8.98 -6.71
N HIS A 57 15.06 -10.05 -7.49
CA HIS A 57 16.19 -11.00 -7.49
C HIS A 57 17.47 -10.50 -8.17
N LYS A 58 17.44 -9.36 -8.90
CA LYS A 58 18.58 -8.81 -9.65
C LYS A 58 19.14 -7.52 -9.05
N VAL A 59 18.51 -6.98 -8.02
CA VAL A 59 18.86 -5.68 -7.44
C VAL A 59 19.05 -5.79 -5.95
N ASP A 60 19.87 -4.89 -5.40
CA ASP A 60 19.89 -4.70 -3.96
C ASP A 60 18.54 -4.14 -3.51
N CYS A 61 17.72 -4.99 -2.89
CA CYS A 61 16.37 -4.65 -2.48
C CYS A 61 16.34 -3.55 -1.42
N VAL A 62 17.39 -3.42 -0.59
CA VAL A 62 17.46 -2.38 0.44
C VAL A 62 17.69 -1.02 -0.20
N ALA A 63 18.68 -0.93 -1.10
CA ALA A 63 18.97 0.30 -1.84
C ALA A 63 17.80 0.72 -2.73
N ALA A 64 17.18 -0.24 -3.44
CA ALA A 64 16.00 0.02 -4.26
C ALA A 64 14.81 0.53 -3.41
N SER A 65 14.59 -0.05 -2.22
CA SER A 65 13.52 0.40 -1.33
C SER A 65 13.75 1.83 -0.84
N ARG A 66 14.99 2.19 -0.49
CA ARG A 66 15.36 3.58 -0.14
C ARG A 66 15.10 4.54 -1.28
N GLN A 67 15.54 4.21 -2.48
CA GLN A 67 15.34 5.04 -3.66
C GLN A 67 13.85 5.30 -3.95
N ILE A 68 12.99 4.29 -3.79
CA ILE A 68 11.54 4.45 -3.96
C ILE A 68 10.98 5.40 -2.89
N CYS A 69 11.36 5.20 -1.62
CA CYS A 69 10.88 6.03 -0.51
C CYS A 69 11.34 7.48 -0.66
N GLU A 70 12.62 7.73 -0.91
CA GLU A 70 13.15 9.08 -1.12
C GLU A 70 12.44 9.80 -2.27
N ARG A 71 12.08 9.08 -3.32
CA ARG A 71 11.43 9.68 -4.48
C ARG A 71 9.95 9.99 -4.27
N ILE A 72 9.20 9.07 -3.67
CA ILE A 72 7.74 9.16 -3.55
C ILE A 72 7.32 9.83 -2.23
N LEU A 73 8.06 9.58 -1.16
CA LEU A 73 7.75 10.06 0.19
C LEU A 73 8.51 11.33 0.58
N ALA A 74 9.29 11.94 -0.32
CA ALA A 74 10.05 13.17 -0.06
C ALA A 74 9.24 14.33 0.54
N GLY A 75 7.92 14.38 0.32
CA GLY A 75 7.03 15.43 0.84
C GLY A 75 6.31 15.09 2.15
N ILE A 76 6.55 13.90 2.72
CA ILE A 76 5.92 13.44 3.96
C ILE A 76 7.02 13.35 5.03
N PRO A 77 6.77 13.81 6.28
CA PRO A 77 7.76 13.69 7.34
C PRO A 77 8.32 12.26 7.44
N ASP A 78 9.62 12.18 7.77
CA ASP A 78 10.50 10.99 7.70
C ASP A 78 10.19 9.95 8.79
N ASP A 79 8.92 9.56 8.85
CA ASP A 79 8.31 8.71 9.86
C ASP A 79 8.23 7.25 9.39
N TYR A 80 9.05 6.84 8.42
CA TYR A 80 9.24 5.45 8.00
C TYR A 80 10.59 4.93 8.51
N GLN A 81 10.69 3.62 8.77
CA GLN A 81 11.92 3.03 9.30
C GLN A 81 12.39 1.82 8.49
N PHE A 82 13.71 1.75 8.30
CA PHE A 82 14.39 0.61 7.70
C PHE A 82 14.94 -0.31 8.79
N GLY A 83 14.38 -1.50 8.91
CA GLY A 83 14.94 -2.55 9.75
C GLY A 83 15.99 -3.38 9.02
N LYS A 84 16.48 -4.45 9.67
CA LYS A 84 17.48 -5.36 9.07
C LYS A 84 16.94 -6.12 7.85
N THR A 85 15.68 -6.56 7.92
CA THR A 85 15.05 -7.42 6.90
C THR A 85 13.76 -6.86 6.31
N LYS A 86 13.23 -5.80 6.93
CA LYS A 86 11.89 -5.26 6.64
C LYS A 86 11.89 -3.74 6.66
N ILE A 87 11.01 -3.16 5.86
CA ILE A 87 10.63 -1.75 5.93
C ILE A 87 9.35 -1.61 6.75
N PHE A 88 9.30 -0.56 7.57
CA PHE A 88 8.23 -0.23 8.48
C PHE A 88 7.60 1.09 8.06
N LEU A 89 6.30 1.07 7.76
CA LEU A 89 5.56 2.20 7.25
C LEU A 89 4.36 2.51 8.15
N LYS A 90 4.03 3.80 8.24
CA LYS A 90 2.73 4.26 8.73
C LYS A 90 1.69 4.16 7.60
N GLU A 91 0.42 4.16 7.97
CA GLU A 91 -0.71 4.10 7.04
C GLU A 91 -0.69 5.25 6.02
N SER A 92 -0.28 6.45 6.43
CA SER A 92 -0.12 7.60 5.53
C SER A 92 0.85 7.35 4.38
N HIS A 93 1.99 6.71 4.66
CA HIS A 93 3.00 6.39 3.65
C HIS A 93 2.50 5.33 2.66
N ASP A 94 1.85 4.28 3.19
CA ASP A 94 1.29 3.21 2.36
C ASP A 94 0.21 3.75 1.41
N LEU A 95 -0.67 4.61 1.91
CA LEU A 95 -1.70 5.27 1.08
C LEU A 95 -1.10 6.07 -0.08
N VAL A 96 -0.01 6.80 0.16
CA VAL A 96 0.64 7.59 -0.90
C VAL A 96 1.35 6.68 -1.92
N LEU A 97 2.06 5.65 -1.47
CA LEU A 97 2.68 4.66 -2.35
C LEU A 97 1.64 3.96 -3.22
N GLU A 98 0.50 3.57 -2.64
CA GLU A 98 -0.61 2.93 -3.35
C GLU A 98 -1.32 3.85 -4.33
N SER A 99 -1.49 5.12 -3.97
CA SER A 99 -2.06 6.13 -4.86
C SER A 99 -1.19 6.35 -6.09
N GLU A 100 0.13 6.53 -5.89
CA GLU A 100 1.08 6.70 -6.99
C GLU A 100 1.18 5.45 -7.85
N ARG A 101 1.13 4.26 -7.24
CA ARG A 101 1.12 2.99 -7.97
C ARG A 101 -0.10 2.87 -8.86
N SER A 102 -1.26 3.19 -8.31
CA SER A 102 -2.54 3.22 -9.05
C SER A 102 -2.48 4.19 -10.22
N ARG A 103 -1.92 5.39 -10.01
CA ARG A 103 -1.74 6.41 -11.06
C ARG A 103 -0.87 5.91 -12.21
N VAL A 104 0.27 5.31 -11.92
CA VAL A 104 1.18 4.74 -12.92
C VAL A 104 0.52 3.60 -13.68
N TYR A 105 -0.20 2.72 -12.98
CA TYR A 105 -0.89 1.58 -13.61
C TYR A 105 -1.99 2.04 -14.56
N LEU A 106 -2.82 3.00 -14.14
CA LEU A 106 -3.87 3.57 -14.98
C LEU A 106 -3.29 4.18 -16.27
N HIS A 107 -2.16 4.87 -16.18
CA HIS A 107 -1.49 5.42 -17.36
C HIS A 107 -1.13 4.31 -18.37
N TYR A 108 -0.48 3.23 -17.91
CA TYR A 108 -0.12 2.12 -18.80
C TYR A 108 -1.33 1.36 -19.33
N ILE A 109 -2.36 1.16 -18.51
CA ILE A 109 -3.62 0.53 -18.93
C ILE A 109 -4.26 1.33 -20.07
N VAL A 110 -4.35 2.66 -19.93
CA VAL A 110 -4.92 3.52 -20.98
C VAL A 110 -4.10 3.46 -22.26
N LEU A 111 -2.77 3.42 -22.17
CA LEU A 111 -1.90 3.28 -23.34
C LEU A 111 -2.15 1.95 -24.08
N ILE A 112 -2.20 0.84 -23.34
CA ILE A 112 -2.47 -0.49 -23.90
C ILE A 112 -3.86 -0.53 -24.53
N GLN A 113 -4.87 -0.03 -23.82
CA GLN A 113 -6.25 0.03 -24.31
C GLN A 113 -6.35 0.86 -25.59
N ARG A 114 -5.68 2.03 -25.66
CA ARG A 114 -5.65 2.88 -26.85
C ARG A 114 -5.01 2.17 -28.03
N ALA A 115 -3.88 1.48 -27.84
CA ALA A 115 -3.21 0.71 -28.89
C ALA A 115 -4.09 -0.45 -29.38
N PHE A 116 -4.71 -1.17 -28.45
CA PHE A 116 -5.60 -2.29 -28.78
C PHE A 116 -6.84 -1.85 -29.56
N ARG A 117 -7.51 -0.76 -29.14
CA ARG A 117 -8.64 -0.16 -29.86
C ARG A 117 -8.26 0.26 -31.27
N ARG A 118 -7.05 0.81 -31.47
CA ARG A 118 -6.54 1.16 -32.79
C ARG A 118 -6.40 -0.09 -33.68
N ILE A 119 -5.81 -1.17 -33.16
CA ILE A 119 -5.66 -2.43 -33.91
C ILE A 119 -7.03 -3.02 -34.28
N LEU A 120 -7.99 -3.02 -33.35
CA LEU A 120 -9.35 -3.49 -33.63
C LEU A 120 -10.01 -2.65 -34.73
N PHE A 121 -9.89 -1.33 -34.68
CA PHE A 121 -10.44 -0.45 -35.71
C PHE A 121 -9.91 -0.78 -37.10
N PHE A 122 -8.60 -1.00 -37.25
CA PHE A 122 -7.99 -1.41 -38.53
C PHE A 122 -8.31 -2.83 -38.98
N LYS A 123 -8.85 -3.68 -38.10
CA LYS A 123 -9.18 -5.08 -38.42
C LYS A 123 -10.65 -5.26 -38.85
N TYR A 124 -11.55 -4.40 -38.38
CA TYR A 124 -13.00 -4.50 -38.60
C TYR A 124 -13.56 -3.41 -39.53
N ILE A 125 -12.69 -2.56 -40.08
CA ILE A 125 -12.93 -1.68 -41.23
C ILE A 125 -12.02 -2.19 -42.35
#